data_AF-A0A8I0JG86-F1
#
_entry.id   AF-A0A8I0JG86-F1
#
_cell.length_a   1.000
_cell.length_b   1.000
_cell.length_c   1.000
_cell.angle_alpha   90.00
_cell.angle_beta   90.00
_cell.angle_gamma   90.00
#
_symmetry.space_group_name_H-M   'P 1'
#
loop_
_entity.id
_entity.type
_entity.pdbx_description
1 polymer ?
#
loop_
_entity_poly.entity_id
_entity_poly.type
_entity_poly.pdbx_seq_one_letter_code
_entity_poly.pdbx_strand_id
1 'polypeptide(L)'
;TGGAASIRHKAIGRPSNNRISDGVRDYAVTVVRERYVDFGPTLAAEKLAERDGLRVSRETLRQWMSDDGLWLSRKQRRTFHQPRLRREAYGELVQIDGSEHRWFEDRG
;
A
#
# COMPACT_ATOMS: atom_id res chain seq x y z
N THR A 1 19.75 -41.91 12.42
CA THR A 1 18.86 -41.57 11.28
C THR A 1 18.47 -40.11 11.37
N GLY A 2 19.29 -39.20 10.80
CA GLY A 2 19.00 -37.77 10.78
C GLY A 2 18.83 -37.28 9.36
N GLY A 3 17.67 -37.52 8.75
CA GLY A 3 17.35 -37.09 7.37
C GLY A 3 17.16 -35.58 7.26
N ALA A 4 16.48 -35.10 6.22
CA ALA A 4 16.30 -33.66 5.90
C ALA A 4 15.86 -32.74 7.07
N ALA A 5 15.23 -33.29 8.12
CA ALA A 5 14.89 -32.56 9.33
C ALA A 5 16.11 -32.06 10.15
N SER A 6 17.28 -32.71 10.01
CA SER A 6 18.52 -32.36 10.75
C SER A 6 19.26 -31.13 10.18
N ILE A 7 18.96 -30.74 8.94
CA ILE A 7 19.54 -29.57 8.24
C ILE A 7 18.75 -28.28 8.54
N ARG A 8 17.62 -28.39 9.25
CA ARG A 8 16.77 -27.23 9.55
C ARG A 8 17.47 -26.29 10.52
N HIS A 9 17.58 -25.02 10.12
CA HIS A 9 18.15 -23.98 10.96
C HIS A 9 17.34 -23.82 12.25
N LYS A 10 18.03 -23.82 13.40
CA LYS A 10 17.39 -23.81 14.74
C LYS A 10 16.56 -22.57 15.04
N ALA A 11 16.72 -21.48 14.28
CA ALA A 11 15.94 -20.26 14.44
C ALA A 11 14.63 -20.23 13.63
N ILE A 12 14.33 -21.26 12.83
CA ILE A 12 13.04 -21.35 12.13
C ILE A 12 11.90 -21.30 13.16
N GLY A 13 10.92 -20.41 12.93
CA GLY A 13 9.77 -20.20 13.81
C GLY A 13 10.03 -19.33 15.03
N ARG A 14 11.28 -18.89 15.27
CA ARG A 14 11.59 -17.95 16.36
C ARG A 14 11.47 -16.49 15.86
N PRO A 15 10.87 -15.58 16.65
CA PRO A 15 10.90 -14.16 16.35
C PRO A 15 12.34 -13.63 16.27
N SER A 16 12.55 -12.59 15.46
CA SER A 16 13.84 -11.90 15.38
C SER A 16 14.14 -11.16 16.69
N ASN A 17 15.38 -11.22 17.16
CA ASN A 17 15.85 -10.45 18.32
C ASN A 17 15.79 -8.93 18.09
N ASN A 18 15.81 -8.49 16.83
CA ASN A 18 15.73 -7.07 16.44
C ASN A 18 14.31 -6.65 16.05
N ARG A 19 13.29 -7.48 16.37
CA ARG A 19 11.91 -7.15 16.07
C ARG A 19 11.47 -5.96 16.92
N ILE A 20 10.76 -5.02 16.30
CA ILE A 20 10.08 -3.94 17.03
C ILE A 20 9.02 -4.57 17.94
N SER A 21 8.93 -4.09 19.18
CA SER A 21 7.98 -4.63 20.16
C SER A 21 6.53 -4.52 19.66
N ASP A 22 5.71 -5.50 20.04
CA ASP A 22 4.29 -5.51 19.64
C ASP A 22 3.55 -4.27 20.15
N GLY A 23 3.87 -3.78 21.34
CA GLY A 23 3.28 -2.53 21.86
C GLY A 23 3.54 -1.30 20.97
N VAL A 24 4.72 -1.21 20.34
CA VAL A 24 5.00 -0.11 19.39
C VAL A 24 4.22 -0.29 18.09
N ARG A 25 4.10 -1.53 17.60
CA ARG A 25 3.26 -1.85 16.43
C ARG A 25 1.80 -1.48 16.69
N ASP A 26 1.26 -1.91 17.83
CA ASP A 26 -0.15 -1.71 18.18
C ASP A 26 -0.46 -0.21 18.35
N TYR A 27 0.44 0.53 18.98
CA TYR A 27 0.34 1.99 19.07
C TYR A 27 0.35 2.64 17.68
N ALA A 28 1.32 2.29 16.81
CA ALA A 28 1.42 2.84 15.46
C ALA A 28 0.13 2.62 14.65
N VAL A 29 -0.37 1.38 14.65
CA VAL A 29 -1.56 0.98 13.88
C VAL A 29 -2.82 1.66 14.43
N THR A 30 -2.93 1.81 15.75
CA THR A 30 -4.04 2.54 16.39
C THR A 30 -4.06 4.01 15.94
N VAL A 31 -2.91 4.69 16.00
CA VAL A 31 -2.80 6.09 15.57
C VAL A 31 -3.14 6.23 14.09
N VAL A 32 -2.64 5.33 13.22
CA VAL A 32 -3.01 5.36 11.79
C VAL A 32 -4.51 5.19 11.60
N ARG A 33 -5.13 4.24 12.30
CA ARG A 33 -6.57 3.97 12.21
C ARG A 33 -7.42 5.16 12.66
N GLU A 34 -7.01 5.85 13.71
CA GLU A 34 -7.78 6.96 14.30
C GLU A 34 -7.55 8.30 13.59
N ARG A 35 -6.33 8.56 13.11
CA ARG A 35 -5.92 9.90 12.67
C ARG A 35 -5.53 9.99 11.20
N TYR A 36 -5.15 8.88 10.57
CA TYR A 36 -4.55 8.84 9.23
C TYR A 36 -5.16 7.73 8.35
N VAL A 37 -6.46 7.47 8.51
CA VAL A 37 -7.16 6.33 7.87
C VAL A 37 -7.13 6.37 6.33
N ASP A 38 -7.06 7.57 5.76
CA ASP A 38 -7.02 7.86 4.32
C ASP A 38 -5.60 7.95 3.76
N PHE A 39 -4.57 7.85 4.61
CA PHE A 39 -3.19 8.04 4.20
C PHE A 39 -2.57 6.77 3.65
N GLY A 40 -1.78 6.93 2.59
CA GLY A 40 -0.87 5.89 2.16
C GLY A 40 0.28 5.66 3.16
N PRO A 41 0.94 4.49 3.14
CA PRO A 41 2.00 4.13 4.07
C PRO A 41 3.17 5.13 4.14
N THR A 42 3.47 5.83 3.04
CA THR A 42 4.49 6.88 3.02
C THR A 42 4.10 8.06 3.89
N LEU A 43 2.95 8.67 3.60
CA LEU A 43 2.49 9.85 4.32
C LEU A 43 2.15 9.54 5.78
N ALA A 44 1.61 8.34 6.06
CA ALA A 44 1.37 7.88 7.41
C ALA A 44 2.68 7.76 8.21
N ALA A 45 3.75 7.22 7.61
CA ALA A 45 5.06 7.13 8.27
C ALA A 45 5.67 8.52 8.54
N GLU A 46 5.53 9.45 7.60
CA GLU A 46 5.96 10.84 7.79
C GLU A 46 5.20 11.50 8.94
N LYS A 47 3.87 11.35 9.00
CA LYS A 47 3.07 11.98 10.07
C LYS A 47 3.27 11.34 11.43
N LEU A 48 3.44 10.01 11.50
CA LEU A 48 3.84 9.34 12.74
C LEU A 48 5.17 9.89 13.28
N ALA A 49 6.15 10.15 12.41
CA ALA A 49 7.42 10.71 12.81
C ALA A 49 7.32 12.18 13.23
N GLU A 50 6.57 13.00 12.48
CA GLU A 50 6.45 14.45 12.71
C GLU A 50 5.57 14.79 13.92
N ARG A 51 4.43 14.10 14.09
CA ARG A 51 3.38 14.50 15.03
C ARG A 51 3.30 13.61 16.26
N ASP A 52 3.65 12.33 16.11
CA ASP A 52 3.51 11.32 17.16
C ASP A 52 4.87 10.86 17.71
N GLY A 53 5.98 11.38 17.16
CA GLY A 53 7.35 11.08 17.57
C GLY A 53 7.81 9.65 17.27
N LEU A 54 7.01 8.87 16.52
CA LEU A 54 7.28 7.48 16.23
C LEU A 54 7.94 7.32 14.86
N ARG A 55 9.24 7.03 14.84
CA ARG A 55 9.96 6.69 13.61
C ARG A 55 9.94 5.19 13.35
N VAL A 56 9.26 4.80 12.28
CA VAL A 56 9.31 3.46 11.70
C VAL A 56 9.56 3.56 10.20
N SER A 57 10.19 2.55 9.61
CA SER A 57 10.39 2.55 8.17
C SER A 57 9.05 2.46 7.43
N ARG A 58 8.97 3.09 6.25
CA ARG A 58 7.80 2.99 5.38
C ARG A 58 7.37 1.55 5.13
N GLU A 59 8.33 0.64 4.92
CA GLU A 59 8.04 -0.75 4.58
C GLU A 59 7.50 -1.53 5.79
N THR A 60 8.03 -1.27 6.98
CA THR A 60 7.51 -1.82 8.24
C THR A 60 6.05 -1.40 8.45
N LEU A 61 5.77 -0.09 8.33
CA LEU A 61 4.42 0.42 8.50
C LEU A 61 3.46 -0.11 7.44
N ARG A 62 3.91 -0.20 6.17
CA ARG A 62 3.12 -0.80 5.09
C ARG A 62 2.70 -2.23 5.44
N GLN A 63 3.61 -3.05 5.95
CA GLN A 63 3.31 -4.43 6.31
C GLN A 63 2.27 -4.48 7.42
N TRP A 64 2.45 -3.70 8.50
CA TRP A 64 1.47 -3.63 9.58
C TRP A 64 0.09 -3.16 9.11
N MET A 65 0.03 -2.08 8.31
CA MET A 65 -1.23 -1.61 7.73
C MET A 65 -1.90 -2.66 6.84
N SER A 66 -1.10 -3.47 6.13
CA SER A 66 -1.64 -4.55 5.28
C SER A 66 -2.21 -5.69 6.12
N ASP A 67 -1.49 -6.09 7.17
CA ASP A 67 -1.90 -7.16 8.09
C ASP A 67 -3.19 -6.77 8.85
N ASP A 68 -3.35 -5.48 9.18
CA ASP A 68 -4.52 -4.93 9.88
C ASP A 68 -5.67 -4.46 8.97
N GLY A 69 -5.55 -4.69 7.66
CA GLY A 69 -6.56 -4.36 6.66
C GLY A 69 -6.73 -2.85 6.38
N LEU A 70 -5.86 -2.01 6.92
CA LEU A 70 -5.84 -0.55 6.70
C LEU A 70 -5.28 -0.18 5.32
N TRP A 71 -4.48 -1.06 4.71
CA TRP A 71 -3.92 -0.81 3.39
C TRP A 71 -3.98 -2.03 2.49
N LEU A 72 -4.60 -1.86 1.33
CA LEU A 72 -4.64 -2.89 0.30
C LEU A 72 -3.43 -2.80 -0.63
N SER A 73 -2.83 -3.94 -0.92
CA SER A 73 -1.76 -4.04 -1.92
C SER A 73 -2.24 -3.55 -3.29
N ARG A 74 -1.31 -3.14 -4.15
CA ARG A 74 -1.62 -2.72 -5.53
C ARG A 74 -2.41 -3.78 -6.28
N LYS A 75 -2.11 -5.07 -6.06
CA LYS A 75 -2.82 -6.21 -6.67
C LYS A 75 -4.27 -6.27 -6.21
N GLN A 76 -4.53 -6.01 -4.93
CA GLN A 76 -5.87 -6.02 -4.34
C GLN A 76 -6.71 -4.81 -4.77
N ARG A 77 -6.09 -3.64 -4.97
CA ARG A 77 -6.78 -2.42 -5.46
C ARG A 77 -7.00 -2.38 -6.97
N ARG A 78 -6.63 -3.43 -7.70
CA ARG A 78 -6.73 -3.42 -9.16
C ARG A 78 -8.18 -3.51 -9.59
N THR A 79 -8.69 -2.42 -10.15
CA THR A 79 -9.98 -2.41 -10.85
C THR A 79 -9.79 -2.94 -12.26
N PHE A 80 -10.68 -3.83 -12.70
CA PHE A 80 -10.73 -4.28 -14.08
C PHE A 80 -11.72 -3.41 -14.85
N HIS A 81 -11.25 -2.77 -15.92
CA HIS A 81 -12.12 -2.08 -16.85
C HIS A 81 -12.76 -3.10 -17.78
N GLN A 82 -14.09 -3.20 -17.76
CA GLN A 82 -14.81 -4.05 -18.69
C GLN A 82 -14.75 -3.43 -20.10
N PRO A 83 -14.53 -4.24 -21.15
CA PRO A 83 -14.69 -3.77 -22.52
C PRO A 83 -16.10 -3.23 -22.74
N ARG A 84 -16.21 -2.09 -23.44
CA ARG A 84 -17.52 -1.57 -23.87
C ARG A 84 -18.09 -2.46 -24.98
N LEU A 85 -19.38 -2.75 -24.93
CA LEU A 85 -20.08 -3.49 -25.99
C LEU A 85 -20.09 -2.70 -27.31
N ARG A 86 -20.11 -3.42 -28.43
CA ARG A 86 -20.34 -2.83 -29.76
C ARG A 86 -21.77 -2.27 -29.80
N ARG A 87 -21.95 -1.14 -30.50
CA ARG A 87 -23.28 -0.56 -30.76
C ARG A 87 -23.88 -1.11 -32.06
N GLU A 88 -25.20 -1.10 -32.14
CA GLU A 88 -25.96 -1.70 -33.25
C GLU A 88 -25.87 -0.82 -34.51
N ALA A 89 -25.80 0.50 -34.35
CA ALA A 89 -25.76 1.45 -35.45
C ALA A 89 -24.56 2.41 -35.41
N TYR A 90 -24.25 2.99 -36.57
CA TYR A 90 -23.24 4.03 -36.72
C TYR A 90 -23.65 5.30 -35.93
N GLY A 91 -22.68 5.92 -35.26
CA GLY A 91 -22.89 7.15 -34.47
C GLY A 91 -23.30 6.93 -33.01
N GLU A 92 -23.72 5.73 -32.62
CA GLU A 92 -24.14 5.44 -31.24
C GLU A 92 -22.98 5.27 -30.24
N LEU A 93 -21.75 5.06 -30.74
CA LEU A 93 -20.53 5.08 -29.94
C LEU A 93 -19.60 6.16 -30.49
N VAL A 94 -19.55 7.29 -29.79
CA VAL A 94 -18.56 8.33 -30.04
C VAL A 94 -17.43 8.15 -29.04
N GLN A 95 -16.21 7.96 -29.53
CA GLN A 95 -15.02 8.05 -28.71
C GLN A 95 -14.45 9.45 -28.89
N ILE A 96 -14.41 10.20 -27.79
CA ILE A 96 -13.76 11.51 -27.74
C ILE A 96 -12.45 11.26 -27.00
N ASP A 97 -11.35 11.59 -27.65
CA ASP A 97 -10.03 11.60 -27.04
C ASP A 97 -9.45 13.02 -27.12
N GLY A 98 -8.66 13.37 -26.12
CA GLY A 98 -7.99 14.66 -26.03
C GLY A 98 -6.49 14.44 -26.06
N SER A 99 -5.78 15.21 -26.89
CA SER A 99 -4.32 15.28 -26.83
C SER A 99 -3.89 16.40 -25.89
N GLU A 100 -2.86 16.12 -25.08
CA GLU A 100 -2.18 17.17 -24.34
C GLU A 100 -1.47 18.08 -25.35
N HIS A 101 -1.95 19.31 -25.50
CA HIS A 101 -1.37 20.28 -26.41
C HIS A 101 -1.16 21.59 -25.68
N ARG A 102 0.06 22.13 -25.77
CA ARG A 102 0.41 23.43 -25.18
C ARG A 102 -0.06 24.57 -26.07
N TRP A 103 -1.38 24.75 -26.16
CA TRP A 103 -2.01 25.81 -26.97
C TRP A 103 -1.50 27.22 -26.64
N PHE A 104 -0.98 27.44 -25.43
CA PHE A 104 -0.43 28.72 -24.98
C PHE A 104 1.07 28.67 -24.63
N GLU A 105 1.76 27.57 -24.96
CA GLU A 105 3.19 27.39 -24.66
C GLU A 105 3.52 27.76 -23.20
N ASP A 106 4.43 28.71 -22.97
CA ASP A 106 4.83 29.22 -21.65
C ASP A 106 4.28 30.64 -21.35
N ARG A 107 3.22 31.07 -22.04
CA ARG A 107 2.66 32.44 -21.90
C ARG A 107 1.70 32.62 -20.72
N GLY A 108 1.91 31.85 -19.64
CA GLY A 108 1.16 31.92 -18.39
C GLY A 108 1.70 32.96 -17.42
#